data_AF-E1LC53-F1
#
_entry.id   AF-E1LC53-F1
#
_cell.length_a   1.000
_cell.length_b   1.000
_cell.length_c   1.000
_cell.angle_alpha   90.00
_cell.angle_beta   90.00
_cell.angle_gamma   90.00
#
_symmetry.space_group_name_H-M   'P 1'
#
loop_
_entity.id
_entity.type
_entity.pdbx_description
1 polymer ?
#
loop_
_entity_poly.entity_id
_entity_poly.type
_entity_poly.pdbx_seq_one_letter_code
_entity_poly.pdbx_strand_id
1 'polypeptide(L)'
;MKGIILFSNKLKEAWLAQEKHKKVLSEVGGLEVFCNQIIKEVNFVNSKYNVTEVKFVNIDEIPELFYLGSQAAGYIVEERDRKYILNAYICITNPDMGSRNAIGAQQLFPALSKLVEKYINSPGYELANLPIYFLYGSKDSMTDSIKQSIIAMELIGVKCIPLFNKGTFLTEDIRLRLTKEFRQYSHYNLWEYANLLAKEKNDDNNDEIKTDYFIVNRASKTLKFINKSFANGDLGSRDRFFVIKAYPALILADNLKYNIELDEIVQYVENHSCGNSNFNPFIHYAKKLIGRSAN
;
A
#
# COMPACT_ATOMS: atom_id res chain seq x y z
N MET A 1 8.10 -11.56 24.29
CA MET A 1 8.57 -10.91 23.07
C MET A 1 8.33 -9.41 23.19
N LYS A 2 9.36 -8.57 23.03
CA LYS A 2 9.23 -7.11 22.99
C LYS A 2 9.51 -6.67 21.56
N GLY A 3 8.53 -6.04 20.92
CA GLY A 3 8.68 -5.53 19.57
C GLY A 3 9.32 -4.15 19.56
N ILE A 4 10.04 -3.86 18.48
CA ILE A 4 10.64 -2.55 18.21
C ILE A 4 10.19 -2.13 16.81
N ILE A 5 9.79 -0.88 16.66
CA ILE A 5 9.64 -0.28 15.33
C ILE A 5 10.95 0.40 14.96
N LEU A 6 11.57 -0.02 13.87
CA LEU A 6 12.76 0.64 13.30
C LEU A 6 12.33 1.53 12.14
N PHE A 7 12.52 2.83 12.27
CA PHE A 7 12.39 3.81 11.19
C PHE A 7 13.78 4.28 10.72
N SER A 8 13.88 4.77 9.48
CA SER A 8 15.14 5.31 8.99
C SER A 8 15.45 6.70 9.58
N ASN A 9 16.73 7.01 9.77
CA ASN A 9 17.18 8.38 10.07
C ASN A 9 16.73 9.38 8.99
N LYS A 10 16.75 8.97 7.71
CA LYS A 10 16.25 9.76 6.57
C LYS A 10 14.77 10.17 6.76
N LEU A 11 13.93 9.28 7.29
CA LEU A 11 12.53 9.60 7.60
C LEU A 11 12.43 10.62 8.74
N LYS A 12 13.21 10.45 9.81
CA LYS A 12 13.29 11.41 10.92
C LYS A 12 13.68 12.80 10.40
N GLU A 13 14.72 12.86 9.58
CA GLU A 13 15.18 14.09 8.95
C GLU A 13 14.07 14.72 8.08
N ALA A 14 13.37 13.93 7.26
CA ALA A 14 12.26 14.44 6.44
C ALA A 14 11.11 15.03 7.29
N TRP A 15 10.80 14.44 8.45
CA TRP A 15 9.81 14.98 9.38
C TRP A 15 10.29 16.24 10.10
N LEU A 16 11.59 16.37 10.34
CA LEU A 16 12.18 17.51 11.04
C LEU A 16 12.74 18.58 10.10
N ALA A 17 12.77 18.37 8.78
CA ALA A 17 13.30 19.34 7.83
C ALA A 17 12.24 20.34 7.36
N GLN A 18 11.00 19.89 7.17
CA GLN A 18 9.93 20.74 6.65
C GLN A 18 9.14 21.41 7.77
N GLU A 19 8.98 22.73 7.67
CA GLU A 19 8.30 23.52 8.71
C GLU A 19 6.86 23.08 8.96
N LYS A 20 6.15 22.64 7.91
CA LYS A 20 4.80 22.08 8.02
C LYS A 20 4.75 20.83 8.89
N HIS A 21 5.68 19.89 8.67
CA HIS A 21 5.77 18.66 9.45
C HIS A 21 6.14 18.98 10.91
N LYS A 22 7.11 19.87 11.15
CA LYS A 22 7.49 20.33 12.49
C LYS A 22 6.31 20.94 13.24
N LYS A 23 5.54 21.81 12.56
CA LYS A 23 4.36 22.43 13.14
C LYS A 23 3.35 21.38 13.58
N VAL A 24 3.04 20.41 12.71
CA VAL A 24 2.13 19.32 13.07
C VAL A 24 2.67 18.47 14.22
N LEU A 25 3.96 18.12 14.22
CA LEU A 25 4.58 17.41 15.32
C LEU A 25 4.48 18.21 16.62
N SER A 26 4.75 19.53 16.59
CA SER A 26 4.63 20.40 17.75
C SER A 26 3.19 20.46 18.28
N GLU A 27 2.19 20.57 17.40
CA GLU A 27 0.77 20.60 17.78
C GLU A 27 0.31 19.31 18.48
N VAL A 28 0.97 18.19 18.21
CA VAL A 28 0.64 16.89 18.83
C VAL A 28 1.54 16.55 20.03
N GLY A 29 2.37 17.49 20.49
CA GLY A 29 3.26 17.31 21.66
C GLY A 29 4.67 16.83 21.34
N GLY A 30 5.08 16.84 20.07
CA GLY A 30 6.43 16.51 19.61
C GLY A 30 6.57 15.10 19.00
N LEU A 31 7.77 14.82 18.52
CA LEU A 31 8.09 13.55 17.85
C LEU A 31 7.90 12.33 18.77
N GLU A 32 8.26 12.44 20.04
CA GLU A 32 8.13 11.35 21.02
C GLU A 32 6.66 10.97 21.24
N VAL A 33 5.78 11.96 21.41
CA VAL A 33 4.33 11.72 21.57
C VAL A 33 3.75 11.09 20.29
N PHE A 34 4.19 11.54 19.12
CA PHE A 34 3.80 10.93 17.85
C PHE A 34 4.26 9.46 17.73
N CYS A 35 5.49 9.14 18.14
CA CYS A 35 5.99 7.77 18.18
C CYS A 35 5.20 6.89 19.17
N ASN A 36 4.87 7.42 20.35
CA ASN A 36 4.03 6.71 21.33
C ASN A 36 2.63 6.42 20.79
N GLN A 37 2.06 7.35 20.03
CA GLN A 37 0.81 7.11 19.32
C GLN A 37 0.96 5.97 18.29
N ILE A 38 2.03 5.95 17.48
CA ILE A 38 2.29 4.86 16.53
C ILE A 38 2.33 3.51 17.26
N ILE A 39 3.05 3.41 18.37
CA ILE A 39 3.14 2.19 19.19
C ILE A 39 1.75 1.75 19.65
N LYS A 40 0.96 2.69 20.18
CA LYS A 40 -0.42 2.44 20.64
C LYS A 40 -1.29 1.85 19.53
N GLU A 41 -1.29 2.47 18.35
CA GLU A 41 -2.13 2.05 17.23
C GLU A 41 -1.68 0.71 16.62
N VAL A 42 -0.38 0.47 16.52
CA VAL A 42 0.18 -0.81 16.03
C VAL A 42 -0.19 -1.96 16.98
N ASN A 43 -0.02 -1.77 18.29
CA ASN A 43 -0.37 -2.78 19.28
C ASN A 43 -1.88 -3.00 19.40
N PHE A 44 -2.69 -1.97 19.15
CA PHE A 44 -4.14 -2.14 19.07
C PHE A 44 -4.54 -3.04 17.91
N VAL A 45 -3.95 -2.82 16.73
CA VAL A 45 -4.24 -3.63 15.54
C VAL A 45 -3.68 -5.05 15.66
N ASN A 46 -2.51 -5.21 16.30
CA ASN A 46 -1.93 -6.53 16.55
C ASN A 46 -1.10 -6.53 17.84
N SER A 47 -1.74 -6.94 18.93
CA SER A 47 -1.13 -6.98 20.27
C SER A 47 0.02 -7.98 20.40
N LYS A 48 0.13 -8.96 19.48
CA LYS A 48 1.22 -9.94 19.49
C LYS A 48 2.58 -9.32 19.26
N TYR A 49 2.66 -8.17 18.57
CA TYR A 49 3.94 -7.48 18.39
C TYR A 49 4.50 -6.94 19.70
N ASN A 50 3.63 -6.56 20.65
CA ASN A 50 4.01 -5.99 21.95
C ASN A 50 5.13 -4.95 21.78
N VAL A 51 4.91 -4.00 20.86
CA VAL A 51 5.87 -2.94 20.54
C VAL A 51 6.02 -2.05 21.77
N THR A 52 7.26 -1.80 22.19
CA THR A 52 7.54 -0.96 23.36
C THR A 52 8.25 0.33 23.00
N GLU A 53 8.84 0.42 21.81
CA GLU A 53 9.62 1.58 21.40
C GLU A 53 9.70 1.74 19.87
N VAL A 54 10.01 2.97 19.45
CA VAL A 54 10.38 3.34 18.09
C VAL A 54 11.83 3.81 18.11
N LYS A 55 12.68 3.23 17.27
CA LYS A 55 14.07 3.67 17.08
C LYS A 55 14.26 4.21 15.66
N PHE A 56 15.03 5.28 15.56
CA PHE A 56 15.52 5.79 14.28
C PHE A 56 16.95 5.31 14.09
N VAL A 57 17.19 4.61 12.98
CA VAL A 57 18.45 3.93 12.71
C VAL A 57 18.90 4.18 11.27
N ASN A 58 20.19 3.98 11.00
CA ASN A 58 20.63 3.83 9.62
C ASN A 58 20.30 2.40 9.15
N ILE A 59 19.14 2.24 8.48
CA ILE A 59 18.69 0.93 7.99
C ILE A 59 19.72 0.30 7.04
N ASP A 60 20.43 1.14 6.28
CA ASP A 60 21.45 0.70 5.33
C ASP A 60 22.69 0.10 6.04
N GLU A 61 22.79 0.19 7.37
CA GLU A 61 23.87 -0.42 8.18
C GLU A 61 23.42 -1.68 8.93
N ILE A 62 22.16 -2.11 8.79
CA ILE A 62 21.65 -3.33 9.43
C ILE A 62 21.62 -4.45 8.39
N PRO A 63 22.57 -5.42 8.41
CA PRO A 63 22.66 -6.45 7.37
C PRO A 63 21.38 -7.26 7.21
N GLU A 64 20.65 -7.49 8.30
CA GLU A 64 19.38 -8.21 8.31
C GLU A 64 18.25 -7.43 7.61
N LEU A 65 18.41 -6.14 7.30
CA LEU A 65 17.38 -5.25 6.75
C LEU A 65 17.83 -4.49 5.48
N PHE A 66 19.13 -4.53 5.17
CA PHE A 66 19.79 -3.79 4.09
C PHE A 66 19.12 -3.92 2.72
N TYR A 67 18.60 -5.10 2.41
CA TYR A 67 18.18 -5.50 1.08
C TYR A 67 16.85 -4.90 0.59
N LEU A 68 16.14 -4.15 1.43
CA LEU A 68 14.92 -3.45 1.01
C LEU A 68 15.18 -1.99 0.60
N GLY A 69 16.39 -1.49 0.89
CA GLY A 69 16.75 -0.09 0.70
C GLY A 69 15.84 0.86 1.48
N SER A 70 16.16 2.14 1.49
CA SER A 70 15.52 3.21 2.27
C SER A 70 14.05 3.54 1.91
N GLN A 71 13.22 2.59 1.50
CA GLN A 71 11.94 2.84 0.84
C GLN A 71 10.71 2.25 1.54
N ALA A 72 10.84 1.16 2.31
CA ALA A 72 9.89 0.92 3.40
C ALA A 72 10.21 1.95 4.49
N ALA A 73 9.21 2.68 4.97
CA ALA A 73 9.45 3.72 5.96
C ALA A 73 10.05 3.13 7.25
N GLY A 74 9.72 1.87 7.58
CA GLY A 74 10.34 1.09 8.64
C GLY A 74 9.93 -0.39 8.73
N TYR A 75 10.27 -1.00 9.86
CA TYR A 75 10.06 -2.42 10.17
C TYR A 75 9.55 -2.63 11.58
N ILE A 76 8.74 -3.66 11.80
CA ILE A 76 8.52 -4.24 13.13
C ILE A 76 9.49 -5.39 13.29
N VAL A 77 10.34 -5.33 14.31
CA VAL A 77 11.34 -6.35 14.59
C VAL A 77 11.27 -6.81 16.05
N GLU A 78 11.85 -7.96 16.32
CA GLU A 78 12.25 -8.37 17.65
C GLU A 78 13.79 -8.43 17.71
N GLU A 79 14.38 -8.00 18.82
CA GLU A 79 15.80 -8.19 19.06
C GLU A 79 16.03 -9.51 19.81
N ARG A 80 16.77 -10.43 19.19
CA ARG A 80 17.23 -11.68 19.80
C ARG A 80 18.72 -11.87 19.54
N ASP A 81 19.49 -12.15 20.58
CA ASP A 81 20.94 -12.41 20.47
C ASP A 81 21.71 -11.35 19.64
N ARG A 82 21.37 -10.07 19.86
CA ARG A 82 21.92 -8.90 19.13
C ARG A 82 21.62 -8.88 17.63
N LYS A 83 20.62 -9.63 17.18
CA LYS A 83 20.12 -9.62 15.80
C LYS A 83 18.67 -9.18 15.77
N TYR A 84 18.28 -8.55 14.66
CA TYR A 84 16.89 -8.22 14.41
C TYR A 84 16.19 -9.32 13.63
N ILE A 85 15.10 -9.83 14.20
CA ILE A 85 14.17 -10.74 13.53
C ILE A 85 13.01 -9.91 13.01
N LEU A 86 12.86 -9.88 11.69
CA LEU A 86 11.83 -9.12 11.02
C LEU A 86 10.45 -9.79 11.13
N ASN A 87 9.47 -9.04 11.62
CA ASN A 87 8.10 -9.52 11.85
C ASN A 87 7.05 -8.86 10.94
N ALA A 88 7.29 -7.63 10.48
CA ALA A 88 6.41 -6.93 9.54
C ALA A 88 7.10 -5.73 8.85
N TYR A 89 6.53 -5.31 7.73
CA TYR A 89 6.91 -4.08 7.01
C TYR A 89 6.00 -2.92 7.42
N ILE A 90 6.55 -1.72 7.56
CA ILE A 90 5.79 -0.48 7.82
C ILE A 90 6.07 0.55 6.72
N CYS A 91 5.00 1.10 6.17
CA CYS A 91 5.00 2.35 5.41
C CYS A 91 4.24 3.41 6.23
N ILE A 92 4.70 4.66 6.23
CA ILE A 92 4.03 5.76 6.94
C ILE A 92 4.03 7.03 6.09
N THR A 93 2.95 7.79 6.18
CA THR A 93 2.86 9.11 5.55
C THR A 93 3.54 10.18 6.40
N ASN A 94 4.07 11.25 5.81
CA ASN A 94 4.54 12.38 6.62
C ASN A 94 3.39 13.02 7.41
N PRO A 95 3.66 13.56 8.61
CA PRO A 95 2.70 14.36 9.37
C PRO A 95 2.45 15.66 8.58
N ASP A 96 1.25 15.88 8.06
CA ASP A 96 0.85 17.04 7.21
C ASP A 96 1.02 16.93 5.68
N MET A 97 0.75 15.77 5.08
CA MET A 97 0.67 15.66 3.62
C MET A 97 -0.73 15.99 3.08
N GLY A 98 -0.97 17.27 2.73
CA GLY A 98 -2.23 17.75 2.15
C GLY A 98 -2.53 17.34 0.69
N SER A 99 -1.89 16.30 0.14
CA SER A 99 -2.09 15.92 -1.28
C SER A 99 -3.08 14.76 -1.42
N ARG A 100 -4.22 15.05 -2.06
CA ARG A 100 -5.47 14.26 -2.03
C ARG A 100 -5.45 12.90 -2.75
N ASN A 101 -4.39 12.57 -3.49
CA ASN A 101 -4.32 11.34 -4.29
C ASN A 101 -3.01 10.55 -4.07
N ALA A 102 -1.87 11.22 -3.87
CA ALA A 102 -0.55 10.61 -4.02
C ALA A 102 -0.05 9.83 -2.79
N ILE A 103 -0.83 9.78 -1.70
CA ILE A 103 -0.42 9.31 -0.38
C ILE A 103 -0.07 7.82 -0.36
N GLY A 104 -0.97 6.95 -0.83
CA GLY A 104 -0.71 5.52 -0.92
C GLY A 104 0.27 5.21 -2.05
N ALA A 105 0.04 5.78 -3.23
CA ALA A 105 0.84 5.53 -4.44
C ALA A 105 2.32 5.90 -4.28
N GLN A 106 2.67 7.01 -3.62
CA GLN A 106 4.06 7.46 -3.53
C GLN A 106 4.84 6.80 -2.40
N GLN A 107 4.19 6.48 -1.27
CA GLN A 107 4.87 5.94 -0.09
C GLN A 107 4.86 4.41 -0.05
N LEU A 108 3.78 3.76 -0.49
CA LEU A 108 3.68 2.30 -0.46
C LEU A 108 4.34 1.63 -1.67
N PHE A 109 4.15 2.15 -2.88
CA PHE A 109 4.50 1.39 -4.09
C PHE A 109 5.98 1.16 -4.32
N PRO A 110 6.87 2.13 -4.10
CA PRO A 110 8.30 1.85 -4.23
C PRO A 110 8.74 0.67 -3.35
N ALA A 111 8.19 0.55 -2.14
CA ALA A 111 8.43 -0.57 -1.25
C ALA A 111 7.75 -1.85 -1.74
N LEU A 112 6.48 -1.78 -2.12
CA LEU A 112 5.70 -2.94 -2.56
C LEU A 112 6.27 -3.57 -3.85
N SER A 113 6.57 -2.76 -4.86
CA SER A 113 7.18 -3.20 -6.13
C SER A 113 8.45 -4.03 -5.90
N LYS A 114 9.31 -3.58 -4.98
CA LYS A 114 10.54 -4.31 -4.62
C LYS A 114 10.27 -5.60 -3.86
N LEU A 115 9.31 -5.60 -2.94
CA LEU A 115 8.92 -6.80 -2.21
C LEU A 115 8.37 -7.87 -3.16
N VAL A 116 7.50 -7.46 -4.09
CA VAL A 116 6.93 -8.34 -5.11
C VAL A 116 8.02 -8.96 -5.97
N GLU A 117 8.93 -8.15 -6.51
CA GLU A 117 10.06 -8.66 -7.31
C GLU A 117 10.95 -9.61 -6.51
N LYS A 118 11.29 -9.26 -5.27
CA LYS A 118 12.16 -10.09 -4.43
C LYS A 118 11.56 -11.48 -4.20
N TYR A 119 10.25 -11.55 -3.97
CA TYR A 119 9.56 -12.80 -3.65
C TYR A 119 8.83 -13.41 -4.84
N ILE A 120 9.09 -12.94 -6.07
CA ILE A 120 8.40 -13.42 -7.26
C ILE A 120 8.63 -14.93 -7.49
N ASN A 121 9.83 -15.41 -7.21
CA ASN A 121 10.18 -16.83 -7.36
C ASN A 121 9.85 -17.67 -6.11
N SER A 122 9.26 -17.07 -5.07
CA SER A 122 8.81 -17.85 -3.91
C SER A 122 7.61 -18.74 -4.29
N PRO A 123 7.41 -19.88 -3.61
CA PRO A 123 6.25 -20.74 -3.87
C PRO A 123 4.91 -20.10 -3.43
N GLY A 124 4.97 -19.08 -2.57
CA GLY A 124 3.78 -18.33 -2.14
C GLY A 124 3.24 -17.43 -3.24
N TYR A 125 1.95 -17.13 -3.21
CA TYR A 125 1.29 -16.22 -4.15
C TYR A 125 0.96 -14.88 -3.50
N GLU A 126 1.49 -14.60 -2.32
CA GLU A 126 1.38 -13.31 -1.65
C GLU A 126 2.35 -12.28 -2.26
N LEU A 127 1.99 -11.00 -2.17
CA LEU A 127 2.83 -9.89 -2.64
C LEU A 127 4.13 -9.73 -1.83
N ALA A 128 4.16 -10.25 -0.60
CA ALA A 128 5.31 -10.23 0.28
C ALA A 128 5.26 -11.41 1.25
N ASN A 129 6.42 -11.79 1.79
CA ASN A 129 6.55 -12.90 2.73
C ASN A 129 6.11 -12.57 4.18
N LEU A 130 5.84 -11.31 4.49
CA LEU A 130 5.43 -10.84 5.82
C LEU A 130 4.33 -9.78 5.70
N PRO A 131 3.54 -9.56 6.77
CA PRO A 131 2.50 -8.52 6.79
C PRO A 131 3.07 -7.13 6.49
N ILE A 132 2.29 -6.34 5.75
CA ILE A 132 2.59 -4.94 5.45
C ILE A 132 1.55 -4.07 6.15
N TYR A 133 2.03 -3.06 6.88
CA TYR A 133 1.19 -2.04 7.52
C TYR A 133 1.42 -0.69 6.87
N PHE A 134 0.32 0.04 6.66
CA PHE A 134 0.36 1.42 6.20
C PHE A 134 -0.19 2.33 7.30
N LEU A 135 0.69 3.10 7.93
CA LEU A 135 0.32 4.08 8.96
C LEU A 135 -0.14 5.37 8.27
N TYR A 136 -1.44 5.63 8.33
CA TYR A 136 -2.06 6.84 7.78
C TYR A 136 -1.95 7.97 8.81
N GLY A 137 -0.90 8.78 8.63
CA GLY A 137 -0.52 9.90 9.50
C GLY A 137 -1.03 11.26 9.05
N SER A 138 -1.95 11.35 8.09
CA SER A 138 -2.54 12.64 7.72
C SER A 138 -3.57 13.11 8.74
N LYS A 139 -3.51 14.39 9.10
CA LYS A 139 -4.48 15.06 9.98
C LYS A 139 -5.75 15.47 9.23
N ASP A 140 -5.70 15.52 7.91
CA ASP A 140 -6.80 15.95 7.06
C ASP A 140 -7.96 14.94 7.06
N SER A 141 -9.15 15.45 6.73
CA SER A 141 -10.30 14.58 6.48
C SER A 141 -10.02 13.65 5.30
N MET A 142 -10.47 12.40 5.42
CA MET A 142 -10.35 11.41 4.37
C MET A 142 -11.22 11.80 3.17
N THR A 143 -10.59 12.04 2.02
CA THR A 143 -11.28 12.26 0.74
C THR A 143 -11.67 10.92 0.11
N ASP A 144 -12.58 10.93 -0.87
CA ASP A 144 -12.97 9.71 -1.60
C ASP A 144 -11.78 9.02 -2.27
N SER A 145 -10.83 9.78 -2.81
CA SER A 145 -9.62 9.21 -3.41
C SER A 145 -8.69 8.52 -2.41
N ILE A 146 -8.55 9.09 -1.20
CA ILE A 146 -7.81 8.45 -0.10
C ILE A 146 -8.55 7.17 0.31
N LYS A 147 -9.88 7.24 0.44
CA LYS A 147 -10.72 6.06 0.73
C LYS A 147 -10.54 4.96 -0.32
N GLN A 148 -10.57 5.29 -1.61
CA GLN A 148 -10.30 4.31 -2.67
C GLN A 148 -8.88 3.72 -2.57
N SER A 149 -7.90 4.48 -2.07
CA SER A 149 -6.53 3.99 -1.88
C SER A 149 -6.44 3.05 -0.68
N ILE A 150 -7.16 3.35 0.41
CA ILE A 150 -7.29 2.45 1.56
C ILE A 150 -7.98 1.16 1.15
N ILE A 151 -9.10 1.24 0.40
CA ILE A 151 -9.79 0.05 -0.13
C ILE A 151 -8.82 -0.81 -0.96
N ALA A 152 -8.06 -0.18 -1.86
CA ALA A 152 -7.06 -0.88 -2.65
C ALA A 152 -6.00 -1.57 -1.78
N MET A 153 -5.48 -0.86 -0.76
CA MET A 153 -4.48 -1.39 0.17
C MET A 153 -5.03 -2.60 0.95
N GLU A 154 -6.24 -2.51 1.50
CA GLU A 154 -6.86 -3.60 2.26
C GLU A 154 -7.10 -4.84 1.37
N LEU A 155 -7.52 -4.65 0.13
CA LEU A 155 -7.75 -5.74 -0.84
C LEU A 155 -6.47 -6.47 -1.24
N ILE A 156 -5.32 -5.80 -1.21
CA ILE A 156 -4.01 -6.42 -1.49
C ILE A 156 -3.30 -6.92 -0.23
N GLY A 157 -4.00 -6.93 0.91
CA GLY A 157 -3.47 -7.42 2.19
C GLY A 157 -2.58 -6.42 2.95
N VAL A 158 -2.53 -5.16 2.52
CA VAL A 158 -1.84 -4.08 3.25
C VAL A 158 -2.80 -3.48 4.27
N LYS A 159 -2.49 -3.67 5.55
CA LYS A 159 -3.34 -3.23 6.65
C LYS A 159 -3.11 -1.75 6.95
N CYS A 160 -4.09 -0.92 6.64
CA CYS A 160 -4.08 0.48 7.00
C CYS A 160 -4.34 0.66 8.51
N ILE A 161 -3.61 1.60 9.13
CA ILE A 161 -3.76 2.00 10.53
C ILE A 161 -3.86 3.53 10.59
N PRO A 162 -5.03 4.10 10.91
CA PRO A 162 -5.15 5.54 11.08
C PRO A 162 -4.42 6.00 12.35
N LEU A 163 -3.72 7.14 12.28
CA LEU A 163 -3.11 7.77 13.47
C LEU A 163 -3.93 8.96 13.97
N PHE A 164 -4.69 9.61 13.08
CA PHE A 164 -5.48 10.80 13.36
C PHE A 164 -6.92 10.66 12.85
N ASN A 165 -7.81 11.45 13.44
CA ASN A 165 -9.15 11.69 12.95
C ASN A 165 -9.50 13.17 13.14
N LYS A 166 -9.70 13.91 12.04
CA LYS A 166 -10.03 15.34 12.06
C LYS A 166 -9.04 16.17 12.89
N GLY A 167 -7.74 15.95 12.69
CA GLY A 167 -6.68 16.72 13.33
C GLY A 167 -6.29 16.31 14.75
N THR A 168 -6.93 15.31 15.37
CA THR A 168 -6.58 14.82 16.72
C THR A 168 -6.24 13.33 16.70
N PHE A 169 -5.50 12.87 17.72
CA PHE A 169 -5.27 11.44 17.92
C PHE A 169 -6.57 10.69 18.19
N LEU A 170 -6.55 9.39 17.90
CA LEU A 170 -7.73 8.55 18.04
C LEU A 170 -8.07 8.29 19.51
N THR A 171 -9.32 8.58 19.89
CA THR A 171 -9.92 8.01 21.11
C THR A 171 -10.19 6.52 20.91
N GLU A 172 -10.42 5.76 22.00
CA GLU A 172 -10.74 4.32 21.92
C GLU A 172 -11.92 4.04 21.00
N ASP A 173 -13.03 4.76 21.16
CA ASP A 173 -14.23 4.55 20.34
C ASP A 173 -13.99 4.84 18.86
N ILE A 174 -13.27 5.94 18.55
CA ILE A 174 -12.95 6.30 17.17
C ILE A 174 -12.01 5.27 16.56
N ARG A 175 -11.02 4.79 17.32
CA ARG A 175 -10.06 3.77 16.88
C ARG A 175 -10.76 2.46 16.51
N LEU A 176 -11.65 1.97 17.38
CA LEU A 176 -12.45 0.78 17.12
C LEU A 176 -13.29 0.94 15.84
N ARG A 177 -13.98 2.08 15.72
CA ARG A 177 -14.83 2.36 14.56
C ARG A 177 -14.04 2.44 13.25
N LEU A 178 -12.97 3.25 13.19
CA LEU A 178 -12.18 3.42 11.96
C LEU A 178 -11.42 2.16 11.58
N THR A 179 -10.89 1.42 12.56
CA THR A 179 -10.23 0.14 12.28
C THR A 179 -11.23 -0.85 11.68
N LYS A 180 -12.44 -0.96 12.27
CA LYS A 180 -13.51 -1.80 11.70
C LYS A 180 -13.91 -1.34 10.30
N GLU A 181 -14.06 -0.03 10.11
CA GLU A 181 -14.40 0.56 8.82
C GLU A 181 -13.36 0.24 7.74
N PHE A 182 -12.07 0.34 8.05
CA PHE A 182 -11.02 0.02 7.08
C PHE A 182 -11.01 -1.47 6.76
N ARG A 183 -11.10 -2.33 7.79
CA ARG A 183 -11.08 -3.79 7.60
C ARG A 183 -12.27 -4.30 6.79
N GLN A 184 -13.42 -3.62 6.83
CA GLN A 184 -14.57 -4.05 6.02
C GLN A 184 -14.27 -4.00 4.50
N TYR A 185 -13.32 -3.14 4.08
CA TYR A 185 -12.97 -2.99 2.67
C TYR A 185 -12.25 -4.21 2.09
N SER A 186 -11.65 -5.08 2.92
CA SER A 186 -11.05 -6.32 2.44
C SER A 186 -12.07 -7.34 1.90
N HIS A 187 -13.36 -7.08 2.06
CA HIS A 187 -14.45 -7.94 1.59
C HIS A 187 -15.06 -7.49 0.25
N TYR A 188 -14.55 -6.41 -0.35
CA TYR A 188 -15.02 -5.98 -1.67
C TYR A 188 -14.73 -7.07 -2.72
N ASN A 189 -15.72 -7.39 -3.53
CA ASN A 189 -15.53 -8.25 -4.70
C ASN A 189 -15.03 -7.46 -5.92
N LEU A 190 -14.64 -8.17 -6.99
CA LEU A 190 -14.11 -7.56 -8.21
C LEU A 190 -15.06 -6.52 -8.84
N TRP A 191 -16.37 -6.78 -8.81
CA TRP A 191 -17.39 -5.92 -9.39
C TRP A 191 -17.64 -4.66 -8.55
N GLU A 192 -17.73 -4.80 -7.23
CA GLU A 192 -17.83 -3.66 -6.32
C GLU A 192 -16.61 -2.75 -6.44
N TYR A 193 -15.42 -3.36 -6.55
CA TYR A 193 -14.17 -2.61 -6.75
C TYR A 193 -14.11 -1.93 -8.13
N ALA A 194 -14.51 -2.60 -9.19
CA ALA A 194 -14.57 -2.00 -10.52
C ALA A 194 -15.55 -0.82 -10.59
N ASN A 195 -16.75 -0.97 -10.00
CA ASN A 195 -17.73 0.11 -9.92
C ASN A 195 -17.25 1.30 -9.10
N LEU A 196 -16.50 1.06 -8.02
CA LEU A 196 -15.86 2.12 -7.22
C LEU A 196 -14.90 2.98 -8.05
N LEU A 197 -14.24 2.40 -9.05
CA LEU A 197 -13.27 3.07 -9.93
C LEU A 197 -13.86 3.59 -11.24
N ALA A 198 -15.06 3.16 -11.61
CA ALA A 198 -15.72 3.59 -12.83
C ALA A 198 -16.05 5.09 -12.75
N LYS A 199 -15.83 5.83 -13.86
CA LYS A 199 -16.20 7.24 -13.98
C LYS A 199 -17.71 7.44 -14.06
N GLU A 200 -18.39 6.46 -14.63
CA GLU A 200 -19.83 6.44 -14.82
C GLU A 200 -20.42 5.26 -14.03
N LYS A 201 -21.58 5.47 -13.43
CA LYS A 201 -22.32 4.37 -12.81
C LYS A 201 -22.74 3.42 -13.91
N ASN A 202 -22.28 2.17 -13.85
CA ASN A 202 -22.82 1.13 -14.71
C ASN A 202 -24.19 0.71 -14.21
N ASP A 203 -25.13 0.54 -15.13
CA ASP A 203 -26.38 -0.16 -14.85
C ASP A 203 -26.10 -1.64 -14.58
N ASP A 204 -26.90 -2.25 -13.70
CA ASP A 204 -26.75 -3.66 -13.30
C ASP A 204 -26.88 -4.66 -14.47
N ASN A 205 -27.42 -4.20 -15.62
CA ASN A 205 -27.56 -5.00 -16.85
C ASN A 205 -26.31 -5.00 -17.74
N ASN A 206 -25.27 -4.24 -17.41
CA ASN A 206 -24.04 -4.21 -18.18
C ASN A 206 -23.07 -5.29 -17.70
N ASP A 207 -22.77 -6.28 -18.54
CA ASP A 207 -21.79 -7.32 -18.25
C ASP A 207 -20.34 -6.83 -18.27
N GLU A 208 -20.10 -5.56 -18.64
CA GLU A 208 -18.78 -4.96 -18.77
C GLU A 208 -18.64 -3.65 -17.97
N ILE A 209 -17.61 -3.55 -17.13
CA ILE A 209 -17.21 -2.29 -16.48
C ILE A 209 -15.89 -1.81 -17.08
N LYS A 210 -15.86 -0.54 -17.51
CA LYS A 210 -14.65 0.16 -17.96
C LYS A 210 -14.18 1.13 -16.88
N THR A 211 -12.92 1.00 -16.50
CA THR A 211 -12.21 1.96 -15.64
C THR A 211 -11.07 2.61 -16.42
N ASP A 212 -10.30 3.49 -15.77
CA ASP A 212 -9.07 4.06 -16.36
C ASP A 212 -7.87 3.10 -16.32
N TYR A 213 -8.02 1.92 -15.71
CA TYR A 213 -6.94 0.98 -15.39
C TYR A 213 -7.16 -0.41 -15.99
N PHE A 214 -8.42 -0.85 -16.07
CA PHE A 214 -8.81 -2.14 -16.59
C PHE A 214 -10.26 -2.15 -17.08
N ILE A 215 -10.60 -3.18 -17.86
CA ILE A 215 -11.94 -3.55 -18.29
C ILE A 215 -12.23 -4.94 -17.71
N VAL A 216 -13.36 -5.09 -17.03
CA VAL A 216 -13.82 -6.39 -16.52
C VAL A 216 -15.12 -6.78 -17.20
N ASN A 217 -15.20 -8.02 -17.69
CA ASN A 217 -16.38 -8.59 -18.30
C ASN A 217 -16.83 -9.85 -17.54
N ARG A 218 -18.07 -9.86 -17.05
CA ARG A 218 -18.63 -10.98 -16.26
C ARG A 218 -18.97 -12.18 -17.13
N ALA A 219 -19.59 -11.93 -18.29
CA ALA A 219 -20.04 -12.99 -19.19
C ALA A 219 -18.86 -13.79 -19.76
N SER A 220 -17.83 -13.10 -20.25
CA SER A 220 -16.62 -13.75 -20.78
C SER A 220 -15.58 -14.09 -19.69
N LYS A 221 -15.86 -13.76 -18.42
CA LYS A 221 -14.91 -13.86 -17.29
C LYS A 221 -13.51 -13.33 -17.64
N THR A 222 -13.46 -12.14 -18.22
CA THR A 222 -12.20 -11.54 -18.68
C THR A 222 -11.88 -10.29 -17.87
N LEU A 223 -10.61 -10.13 -17.49
CA LEU A 223 -10.05 -8.89 -16.95
C LEU A 223 -8.91 -8.44 -17.85
N LYS A 224 -9.10 -7.32 -18.55
CA LYS A 224 -8.09 -6.72 -19.43
C LYS A 224 -7.51 -5.45 -18.82
N PHE A 225 -6.20 -5.41 -18.61
CA PHE A 225 -5.53 -4.19 -18.18
C PHE A 225 -5.27 -3.26 -19.37
N ILE A 226 -5.51 -1.96 -19.20
CA ILE A 226 -5.48 -0.97 -20.29
C ILE A 226 -4.61 0.24 -19.93
N ASN A 227 -4.08 0.94 -20.94
CA ASN A 227 -3.14 2.04 -20.76
C ASN A 227 -3.76 3.45 -20.85
N LYS A 228 -5.11 3.56 -20.85
CA LYS A 228 -5.84 4.83 -21.01
C LYS A 228 -5.38 5.95 -20.09
N SER A 229 -4.94 5.63 -18.87
CA SER A 229 -4.47 6.62 -17.89
C SER A 229 -3.08 7.22 -18.20
N PHE A 230 -2.34 6.68 -19.19
CA PHE A 230 -0.97 7.09 -19.50
C PHE A 230 -0.56 6.93 -20.99
N ALA A 231 -1.53 6.90 -21.91
CA ALA A 231 -1.31 6.69 -23.34
C ALA A 231 -0.38 7.72 -24.03
N ASN A 232 -0.14 8.90 -23.46
CA ASN A 232 0.63 9.99 -24.10
C ASN A 232 2.10 10.09 -23.66
N GLY A 233 2.70 9.00 -23.14
CA GLY A 233 4.14 8.93 -22.84
C GLY A 233 4.64 9.74 -21.64
N ASP A 234 3.87 10.71 -21.14
CA ASP A 234 4.22 11.49 -19.95
C ASP A 234 3.73 10.78 -18.67
N LEU A 235 4.59 9.91 -18.13
CA LEU A 235 4.24 9.04 -17.00
C LEU A 235 4.28 9.72 -15.65
N GLY A 236 5.12 10.73 -15.40
CA GLY A 236 5.26 11.35 -14.07
C GLY A 236 5.20 10.34 -12.90
N SER A 237 4.16 10.43 -12.06
CA SER A 237 3.84 9.44 -11.01
C SER A 237 2.61 8.56 -11.32
N ARG A 238 2.09 8.62 -12.56
CA ARG A 238 0.88 7.93 -13.05
C ARG A 238 1.02 6.42 -13.05
N ASP A 239 2.23 5.89 -13.25
CA ASP A 239 2.53 4.47 -13.13
C ASP A 239 2.17 3.95 -11.73
N ARG A 240 2.55 4.67 -10.66
CA ARG A 240 2.22 4.35 -9.26
C ARG A 240 0.71 4.38 -9.00
N PHE A 241 0.03 5.35 -9.59
CA PHE A 241 -1.43 5.47 -9.53
C PHE A 241 -2.15 4.34 -10.26
N PHE A 242 -1.57 3.86 -11.37
CA PHE A 242 -2.11 2.69 -12.04
C PHE A 242 -1.94 1.45 -11.19
N VAL A 243 -0.71 1.14 -10.76
CA VAL A 243 -0.46 -0.14 -10.07
C VAL A 243 -1.22 -0.26 -8.76
N ILE A 244 -1.42 0.84 -8.00
CA ILE A 244 -2.26 0.81 -6.78
C ILE A 244 -3.70 0.40 -7.05
N LYS A 245 -4.24 0.73 -8.22
CA LYS A 245 -5.60 0.34 -8.61
C LYS A 245 -5.65 -0.98 -9.36
N ALA A 246 -4.55 -1.39 -9.99
CA ALA A 246 -4.48 -2.61 -10.78
C ALA A 246 -4.29 -3.88 -9.93
N TYR A 247 -3.43 -3.86 -8.90
CA TYR A 247 -3.20 -5.04 -8.05
C TYR A 247 -4.46 -5.62 -7.39
N PRO A 248 -5.36 -4.81 -6.79
CA PRO A 248 -6.59 -5.35 -6.21
C PRO A 248 -7.45 -6.10 -7.24
N ALA A 249 -7.62 -5.50 -8.43
CA ALA A 249 -8.38 -6.13 -9.51
C ALA A 249 -7.74 -7.44 -9.97
N LEU A 250 -6.41 -7.46 -10.11
CA LEU A 250 -5.64 -8.66 -10.46
C LEU A 250 -5.87 -9.80 -9.46
N ILE A 251 -5.69 -9.53 -8.16
CA ILE A 251 -5.84 -10.53 -7.09
C ILE A 251 -7.28 -11.04 -7.01
N LEU A 252 -8.26 -10.14 -7.07
CA LEU A 252 -9.68 -10.50 -7.04
C LEU A 252 -10.09 -11.35 -8.26
N ALA A 253 -9.62 -10.98 -9.45
CA ALA A 253 -9.90 -11.71 -10.69
C ALA A 253 -9.27 -13.11 -10.70
N ASP A 254 -8.01 -13.24 -10.26
CA ASP A 254 -7.34 -14.53 -10.12
C ASP A 254 -8.04 -15.43 -9.09
N ASN A 255 -8.49 -14.89 -7.95
CA ASN A 255 -9.29 -15.63 -6.97
C ASN A 255 -10.63 -16.11 -7.54
N LEU A 256 -11.23 -15.35 -8.47
CA LEU A 256 -12.47 -15.68 -9.16
C LEU A 256 -12.27 -16.46 -10.48
N LYS A 257 -11.02 -16.82 -10.81
CA LYS A 257 -10.64 -17.56 -12.02
C LYS A 257 -11.05 -16.87 -13.33
N TYR A 258 -10.85 -15.55 -13.39
CA TYR A 258 -10.97 -14.78 -14.62
C TYR A 258 -9.75 -15.01 -15.52
N ASN A 259 -9.96 -14.95 -16.84
CA ASN A 259 -8.89 -14.82 -17.80
C ASN A 259 -8.28 -13.42 -17.69
N ILE A 260 -6.96 -13.33 -17.49
CA ILE A 260 -6.25 -12.06 -17.27
C ILE A 260 -5.45 -11.72 -18.53
N GLU A 261 -5.79 -10.60 -19.16
CA GLU A 261 -5.14 -10.10 -20.36
C GLU A 261 -4.19 -8.94 -20.02
N LEU A 262 -2.93 -9.07 -20.45
CA LEU A 262 -1.85 -8.12 -20.16
C LEU A 262 -1.26 -7.45 -21.41
N ASP A 263 -1.65 -7.87 -22.62
CA ASP A 263 -0.99 -7.51 -23.88
C ASP A 263 -0.81 -6.01 -24.06
N GLU A 264 -1.85 -5.22 -23.76
CA GLU A 264 -1.82 -3.76 -23.92
C GLU A 264 -0.81 -3.08 -22.98
N ILE A 265 -0.68 -3.56 -21.75
CA ILE A 265 0.29 -3.03 -20.78
C ILE A 265 1.71 -3.50 -21.12
N VAL A 266 1.88 -4.76 -21.55
CA VAL A 266 3.18 -5.28 -21.98
C VAL A 266 3.70 -4.49 -23.17
N GLN A 267 2.88 -4.31 -24.22
CA GLN A 267 3.23 -3.51 -25.39
C GLN A 267 3.54 -2.06 -25.03
N TYR A 268 2.80 -1.46 -24.08
CA TYR A 268 3.08 -0.12 -23.62
C TYR A 268 4.49 0.01 -23.01
N VAL A 269 4.85 -0.90 -22.09
CA VAL A 269 6.13 -0.91 -21.39
C VAL A 269 7.29 -1.12 -22.37
N GLU A 270 7.13 -2.05 -23.32
CA GLU A 270 8.13 -2.32 -24.37
C GLU A 270 8.38 -1.10 -25.26
N ASN A 271 7.32 -0.37 -25.63
CA ASN A 271 7.42 0.75 -26.54
C ASN A 271 7.90 2.06 -25.91
N HIS A 272 7.70 2.27 -24.60
CA HIS A 272 7.96 3.58 -23.97
C HIS A 272 9.09 3.59 -22.93
N SER A 273 9.63 2.42 -22.53
CA SER A 273 10.76 2.28 -21.60
C SER A 273 10.63 3.06 -20.26
N CYS A 274 9.44 3.55 -19.93
CA CYS A 274 9.18 4.40 -18.78
C CYS A 274 8.24 3.70 -17.79
N GLY A 275 8.41 3.96 -16.49
CA GLY A 275 7.63 3.30 -15.43
C GLY A 275 8.01 1.83 -15.15
N ASN A 276 9.10 1.33 -15.75
CA ASN A 276 9.56 -0.07 -15.63
C ASN A 276 9.68 -0.55 -14.17
N SER A 277 10.10 0.32 -13.26
CA SER A 277 10.27 -0.03 -11.83
C SER A 277 8.95 -0.35 -11.10
N ASN A 278 7.79 -0.02 -11.69
CA ASN A 278 6.48 -0.31 -11.12
C ASN A 278 5.67 -1.25 -12.01
N PHE A 279 5.71 -1.08 -13.34
CA PHE A 279 4.99 -1.96 -14.25
C PHE A 279 5.59 -3.37 -14.34
N ASN A 280 6.92 -3.52 -14.39
CA ASN A 280 7.53 -4.86 -14.47
C ASN A 280 7.18 -5.74 -13.25
N PRO A 281 7.29 -5.25 -12.00
CA PRO A 281 6.81 -5.99 -10.82
C PRO A 281 5.37 -6.46 -10.95
N PHE A 282 4.49 -5.58 -11.42
CA PHE A 282 3.09 -5.90 -11.63
C PHE A 282 2.91 -6.96 -12.72
N ILE A 283 3.55 -6.82 -13.88
CA ILE A 283 3.48 -7.77 -14.99
C ILE A 283 4.04 -9.14 -14.58
N HIS A 284 5.19 -9.18 -13.92
CA HIS A 284 5.81 -10.42 -13.44
C HIS A 284 4.88 -11.15 -12.46
N TYR A 285 4.30 -10.42 -11.52
CA TYR A 285 3.34 -10.98 -10.57
C TYR A 285 2.07 -11.46 -11.25
N ALA A 286 1.52 -10.70 -12.20
CA ALA A 286 0.36 -11.12 -12.97
C ALA A 286 0.64 -12.42 -13.75
N LYS A 287 1.80 -12.53 -14.41
CA LYS A 287 2.24 -13.76 -15.09
C LYS A 287 2.36 -14.94 -14.13
N LYS A 288 2.88 -14.73 -12.92
CA LYS A 288 2.92 -15.77 -11.87
C LYS A 288 1.53 -16.28 -11.50
N LEU A 289 0.56 -15.38 -11.35
CA LEU A 289 -0.84 -15.76 -11.04
C LEU A 289 -1.52 -16.46 -12.21
N ILE A 290 -1.29 -16.02 -13.45
CA ILE A 290 -1.79 -16.71 -14.65
C ILE A 290 -1.25 -18.14 -14.71
N GLY A 291 0.05 -18.33 -14.48
CA GLY A 291 0.68 -19.65 -14.43
C GLY A 291 0.13 -20.57 -13.35
N ARG A 292 -0.43 -20.01 -12.25
CA ARG A 292 -1.14 -20.78 -11.22
C ARG A 292 -2.44 -21.38 -11.74
N SER A 293 -3.18 -20.63 -12.56
CA SER A 293 -4.50 -21.05 -13.06
C SER A 293 -4.40 -22.02 -14.24
N ALA A 294 -3.21 -22.24 -14.79
CA ALA A 294 -2.93 -23.22 -15.83
C ALA A 294 -2.54 -24.62 -15.28
N ASN A 295 -2.29 -24.73 -13.98
CA ASN A 295 -2.02 -25.98 -13.26
C ASN A 295 -3.23 -26.39 -12.41
#